data_AF-A0A8B6HN53-F1
#
_entry.id   AF-A0A8B6HN53-F1
#
_cell.length_a   1.000
_cell.length_b   1.000
_cell.length_c   1.000
_cell.angle_alpha   90.00
_cell.angle_beta   90.00
_cell.angle_gamma   90.00
#
_symmetry.space_group_name_H-M   'P 1'
#
loop_
_entity.id
_entity.type
_entity.pdbx_description
1 polymer ?
#
loop_
_entity_poly.entity_id
_entity_poly.type
_entity_poly.pdbx_seq_one_letter_code
_entity_poly.pdbx_strand_id
1 'polypeptide(L)'
;MRTKTGFRVVRGPDWNNQRQDNGEGFLGTIVYVPKEGSDDQKVTVIWDSGRELRYRAGLHGKYDLRVFDSAPAGVTHTGVICDSCKEKDIRGARWKCCDCGQYNMCSTCYMTDKHDIHHSFERIDSPQSSAVNVPPRADSKFSRRTARGLFPNVQVMRGPHWKWKNDDGGESGIGAIKEICTWGTNGYRGGVKVVWKSDRSVKNYRVGAEGCIDVICVDKTDTNTGGNYYCDHLPVVNVVDPEKIALKIGDKVIVNLPLKNFMEMQKDPIYGGWDEGLGQCLKEMGTITSFLYGGKSARLQYEDSRTWLVNRMALFRKHTFSLGDPVKIHKDYKVVKELQKGHGGWNDEMKHALGKNGHIVRLDNEGDMMVQIENKKWIFNPTCITPIEGDRLSRQALAACTDNDNDDSDDTDDSDDDYTEVSENLADFFYDLLQEEQTSADVNVSLIDAASKGDLETIRRLVNRYPNKINLDWETSFSTYINPFPLCGVSLTCKRYASHGRESNQEPLYGFIELSWFYSVIHVHYSPLLMMSFFTLFWINTLDTTGFSNENILHHTYRTQLPYECVGPNLFVDVAISFLYTYNLFLIVKMLYICFNFIYVWTFNDIN
;
A
#
# COMPACT_ATOMS: atom_id res chain seq x y z
N MET A 1 7.76 4.61 -4.43
CA MET A 1 9.12 4.86 -4.96
C MET A 1 9.92 3.56 -4.97
N ARG A 2 10.83 3.35 -5.93
CA ARG A 2 11.86 2.29 -5.85
C ARG A 2 13.14 2.85 -5.23
N THR A 3 13.67 2.18 -4.22
CA THR A 3 14.93 2.54 -3.55
C THR A 3 16.13 2.40 -4.51
N LYS A 4 17.12 3.29 -4.39
CA LYS A 4 18.40 3.22 -5.11
C LYS A 4 19.57 3.51 -4.17
N THR A 5 20.75 3.05 -4.56
CA THR A 5 22.00 3.52 -3.97
C THR A 5 22.16 5.02 -4.18
N GLY A 6 22.85 5.69 -3.26
CA GLY A 6 23.04 7.14 -3.25
C GLY A 6 21.93 7.95 -2.59
N PHE A 7 20.78 7.34 -2.26
CA PHE A 7 19.76 8.01 -1.45
C PHE A 7 20.32 8.40 -0.09
N ARG A 8 20.09 9.65 0.32
CA ARG A 8 20.40 10.17 1.65
C ARG A 8 19.25 9.83 2.59
N VAL A 9 19.54 9.30 3.77
CA VAL A 9 18.55 8.70 4.67
C VAL A 9 18.72 9.16 6.12
N VAL A 10 17.62 9.08 6.86
CA VAL A 10 17.53 9.20 8.33
C VAL A 10 16.81 7.96 8.90
N ARG A 11 16.87 7.76 10.22
CA ARG A 11 16.06 6.73 10.90
C ARG A 11 14.55 6.83 10.56
N GLY A 12 13.91 5.67 10.47
CA GLY A 12 12.51 5.48 10.10
C GLY A 12 11.59 5.13 11.28
N PRO A 13 10.31 4.82 11.00
CA PRO A 13 9.30 4.60 12.04
C PRO A 13 9.54 3.36 12.92
N ASP A 14 10.19 2.32 12.39
CA ASP A 14 10.41 1.06 13.12
C ASP A 14 11.80 0.94 13.77
N TRP A 15 12.58 2.03 13.80
CA TRP A 15 13.95 2.05 14.29
C TRP A 15 14.05 1.64 15.76
N ASN A 16 14.64 0.45 16.01
CA ASN A 16 15.00 -0.01 17.36
C ASN A 16 16.54 -0.02 17.58
N ASN A 17 17.31 0.54 16.64
CA ASN A 17 18.77 0.39 16.58
C ASN A 17 19.51 1.46 17.41
N GLN A 18 18.96 1.79 18.59
CA GLN A 18 19.49 2.74 19.58
C GLN A 18 20.01 4.06 18.96
N ARG A 19 21.33 4.31 19.05
CA ARG A 19 22.08 5.45 18.45
C ARG A 19 23.12 4.99 17.42
N GLN A 20 22.90 3.88 16.72
CA GLN A 20 23.82 3.41 15.66
C GLN A 20 24.05 4.44 14.54
N ASP A 21 23.05 5.29 14.29
CA ASP A 21 23.04 6.43 13.37
C ASP A 21 23.62 7.72 13.97
N ASN A 22 24.21 7.69 15.17
CA ASN A 22 24.59 8.88 15.98
C ASN A 22 23.42 9.75 16.50
N GLY A 23 22.17 9.32 16.34
CA GLY A 23 20.99 9.96 16.91
C GLY A 23 20.07 10.62 15.88
N GLU A 24 18.84 10.93 16.31
CA GLU A 24 17.78 11.36 15.39
C GLU A 24 18.13 12.64 14.60
N GLY A 25 17.94 12.56 13.29
CA GLY A 25 18.24 13.63 12.34
C GLY A 25 19.63 13.55 11.71
N PHE A 26 20.53 12.71 12.22
CA PHE A 26 21.82 12.46 11.58
C PHE A 26 21.63 11.65 10.28
N LEU A 27 22.44 11.96 9.26
CA LEU A 27 22.31 11.43 7.91
C LEU A 27 23.23 10.24 7.62
N GLY A 28 22.77 9.39 6.71
CA GLY A 28 23.57 8.38 6.03
C GLY A 28 23.25 8.28 4.55
N THR A 29 23.95 7.39 3.86
CA THR A 29 23.83 7.11 2.42
C THR A 29 23.59 5.63 2.20
N ILE A 30 22.58 5.26 1.40
CA ILE A 30 22.39 3.87 0.96
C ILE A 30 23.52 3.50 -0.02
N VAL A 31 24.36 2.52 0.33
CA VAL A 31 25.45 2.02 -0.53
C VAL A 31 25.10 0.73 -1.25
N TYR A 32 24.22 -0.08 -0.67
CA TYR A 32 23.74 -1.33 -1.26
C TYR A 32 22.20 -1.38 -1.22
N VAL A 33 21.63 -1.81 -2.35
CA VAL A 33 20.22 -2.17 -2.48
C VAL A 33 20.16 -3.60 -3.03
N PRO A 34 19.39 -4.52 -2.41
CA PRO A 34 19.21 -5.88 -2.92
C PRO A 34 18.57 -5.91 -4.31
N LYS A 35 18.66 -7.06 -4.97
CA LYS A 35 18.07 -7.23 -6.31
C LYS A 35 16.55 -7.25 -6.23
N GLU A 36 15.91 -6.76 -7.28
CA GLU A 36 14.46 -6.82 -7.40
C GLU A 36 13.98 -8.27 -7.46
N GLY A 37 13.05 -8.63 -6.57
CA GLY A 37 12.55 -9.99 -6.44
C GLY A 37 13.41 -10.93 -5.59
N SER A 38 14.49 -10.48 -4.94
CA SER A 38 15.19 -11.29 -3.92
C SER A 38 14.54 -11.15 -2.54
N ASP A 39 14.61 -12.20 -1.74
CA ASP A 39 14.05 -12.23 -0.38
C ASP A 39 14.82 -11.36 0.64
N ASP A 40 16.03 -10.91 0.29
CA ASP A 40 16.78 -9.93 1.07
C ASP A 40 16.04 -8.58 1.10
N GLN A 41 15.50 -8.27 2.27
CA GLN A 41 14.73 -7.05 2.55
C GLN A 41 15.52 -6.10 3.47
N LYS A 42 16.86 -6.23 3.56
CA LYS A 42 17.78 -5.34 4.29
C LYS A 42 18.58 -4.48 3.29
N VAL A 43 18.69 -3.15 3.48
CA VAL A 43 19.63 -2.27 2.74
C VAL A 43 20.91 -2.04 3.54
N THR A 44 22.03 -1.67 2.91
CA THR A 44 23.24 -1.24 3.63
C THR A 44 23.40 0.29 3.55
N VAL A 45 23.68 0.92 4.69
CA VAL A 45 23.86 2.36 4.85
C VAL A 45 25.23 2.63 5.46
N ILE A 46 25.95 3.59 4.87
CA ILE A 46 27.09 4.25 5.53
C ILE A 46 26.58 5.57 6.11
N TRP A 47 26.59 5.69 7.43
CA TRP A 47 26.29 6.93 8.13
C TRP A 47 27.41 7.95 7.90
N ASP A 48 27.08 9.24 8.00
CA ASP A 48 28.04 10.33 7.79
C ASP A 48 29.24 10.32 8.77
N SER A 49 29.12 9.56 9.86
CA SER A 49 30.17 9.24 10.83
C SER A 49 31.10 8.08 10.43
N GLY A 50 30.93 7.53 9.23
CA GLY A 50 31.69 6.40 8.68
C GLY A 50 31.21 5.01 9.09
N ARG A 51 30.20 4.88 9.97
CA ARG A 51 29.67 3.57 10.39
C ARG A 51 28.83 2.94 9.27
N GLU A 52 29.24 1.77 8.79
CA GLU A 52 28.50 0.97 7.81
C GLU A 52 27.69 -0.14 8.48
N LEU A 53 26.36 -0.18 8.26
CA LEU A 53 25.44 -1.16 8.86
C LEU A 53 24.25 -1.49 7.95
N ARG A 54 23.59 -2.62 8.20
CA ARG A 54 22.39 -3.08 7.46
C ARG A 54 21.09 -2.82 8.21
N TYR A 55 20.04 -2.43 7.49
CA TYR A 55 18.75 -1.97 8.04
C TYR A 55 17.54 -2.50 7.29
N ARG A 56 16.43 -2.77 7.99
CA ARG A 56 15.20 -3.33 7.42
C ARG A 56 14.50 -2.31 6.52
N ALA A 57 14.23 -2.71 5.28
CA ALA A 57 13.54 -1.92 4.26
C ALA A 57 12.28 -2.65 3.75
N GLY A 58 11.58 -3.31 4.68
CA GLY A 58 10.40 -4.14 4.43
C GLY A 58 10.40 -5.49 5.15
N LEU A 59 11.53 -5.93 5.70
CA LEU A 59 11.67 -7.23 6.38
C LEU A 59 10.67 -7.36 7.55
N HIS A 60 9.86 -8.43 7.55
CA HIS A 60 8.71 -8.62 8.46
C HIS A 60 7.72 -7.43 8.51
N GLY A 61 7.67 -6.65 7.43
CA GLY A 61 6.90 -5.41 7.33
C GLY A 61 7.54 -4.19 8.00
N LYS A 62 8.78 -4.27 8.51
CA LYS A 62 9.45 -3.21 9.29
C LYS A 62 10.33 -2.30 8.41
N TYR A 63 10.29 -1.00 8.70
CA TYR A 63 11.00 0.05 7.96
C TYR A 63 11.87 0.92 8.88
N ASP A 64 13.16 0.59 8.94
CA ASP A 64 14.14 1.25 9.81
C ASP A 64 14.61 2.63 9.30
N LEU A 65 14.26 3.02 8.07
CA LEU A 65 14.82 4.20 7.40
C LEU A 65 13.76 4.99 6.61
N ARG A 66 14.03 6.29 6.42
CA ARG A 66 13.29 7.20 5.54
C ARG A 66 14.23 7.93 4.60
N VAL A 67 13.79 8.20 3.36
CA VAL A 67 14.58 8.94 2.36
C VAL A 67 14.49 10.44 2.66
N PHE A 68 15.62 11.04 3.02
CA PHE A 68 15.76 12.48 3.22
C PHE A 68 15.95 13.22 1.89
N ASP A 69 16.81 12.70 1.00
CA ASP A 69 16.97 13.21 -0.36
C ASP A 69 17.34 12.10 -1.36
N SER A 70 16.66 12.10 -2.50
CA SER A 70 16.86 11.16 -3.61
C SER A 70 17.58 11.78 -4.82
N ALA A 71 17.81 13.11 -4.80
CA ALA A 71 18.50 13.84 -5.86
C ALA A 71 19.94 13.38 -6.14
N PRO A 72 20.76 12.95 -5.15
CA PRO A 72 22.11 12.42 -5.41
C PRO A 72 22.14 11.19 -6.32
N ALA A 73 21.04 10.43 -6.38
CA ALA A 73 20.84 9.29 -7.27
C ALA A 73 20.13 9.65 -8.59
N GLY A 74 20.11 10.93 -8.95
CA GLY A 74 19.56 11.45 -10.22
C GLY A 74 18.03 11.54 -10.31
N VAL A 75 17.29 11.34 -9.22
CA VAL A 75 15.83 11.47 -9.24
C VAL A 75 15.45 12.93 -9.49
N THR A 76 14.72 13.17 -10.58
CA THR A 76 14.42 14.51 -11.09
C THR A 76 13.05 14.54 -11.79
N HIS A 77 12.27 15.61 -11.60
CA HIS A 77 11.01 15.86 -12.29
C HIS A 77 11.20 16.92 -13.39
N THR A 78 11.69 16.48 -14.54
CA THR A 78 11.93 17.32 -15.72
C THR A 78 10.66 18.07 -16.15
N GLY A 79 10.81 19.34 -16.53
CA GLY A 79 9.72 20.25 -16.90
C GLY A 79 8.95 20.84 -15.72
N VAL A 80 9.14 20.36 -14.49
CA VAL A 80 8.50 20.92 -13.30
C VAL A 80 9.41 21.95 -12.64
N ILE A 81 8.89 23.16 -12.43
CA ILE A 81 9.60 24.27 -11.78
C ILE A 81 9.14 24.34 -10.31
N CYS A 82 10.05 24.65 -9.38
CA CYS A 82 9.65 25.02 -8.02
C CYS A 82 9.17 26.48 -7.96
N ASP A 83 7.92 26.70 -7.56
CA ASP A 83 7.32 28.03 -7.49
C ASP A 83 7.91 28.95 -6.41
N SER A 84 8.56 28.38 -5.39
CA SER A 84 9.25 29.15 -4.34
C SER A 84 10.65 29.62 -4.73
N CYS A 85 11.56 28.73 -5.15
CA CYS A 85 12.96 29.10 -5.48
C CYS A 85 13.25 29.26 -6.98
N LYS A 86 12.28 28.96 -7.85
CA LYS A 86 12.41 28.97 -9.33
C LYS A 86 13.47 28.00 -9.88
N GLU A 87 13.86 26.99 -9.11
CA GLU A 87 14.60 25.81 -9.57
C GLU A 87 13.83 25.15 -10.72
N LYS A 88 14.45 25.07 -11.91
CA LYS A 88 13.95 24.27 -13.04
C LYS A 88 14.33 22.82 -12.83
N ASP A 89 13.40 21.92 -13.19
CA ASP A 89 13.50 20.48 -13.04
C ASP A 89 13.70 20.07 -11.57
N ILE A 90 12.59 19.94 -10.81
CA ILE A 90 12.66 19.65 -9.36
C ILE A 90 13.50 18.39 -9.08
N ARG A 91 14.57 18.56 -8.31
CA ARG A 91 15.57 17.52 -7.99
C ARG A 91 15.23 16.86 -6.65
N GLY A 92 15.11 15.54 -6.65
CA GLY A 92 14.56 14.76 -5.55
C GLY A 92 13.02 14.72 -5.63
N ALA A 93 12.35 14.54 -4.49
CA ALA A 93 10.89 14.49 -4.42
C ALA A 93 10.23 15.84 -4.78
N ARG A 94 9.12 15.76 -5.52
CA ARG A 94 8.24 16.88 -5.86
C ARG A 94 7.11 17.00 -4.83
N TRP A 95 6.82 18.21 -4.39
CA TRP A 95 5.75 18.51 -3.44
C TRP A 95 4.76 19.45 -4.11
N LYS A 96 3.65 18.91 -4.64
CA LYS A 96 2.57 19.67 -5.27
C LYS A 96 1.54 20.07 -4.21
N CYS A 97 1.09 21.32 -4.19
CA CYS A 97 0.03 21.72 -3.26
C CYS A 97 -1.33 21.12 -3.69
N CYS A 98 -2.14 20.67 -2.72
CA CYS A 98 -3.51 20.23 -2.99
C CYS A 98 -4.47 21.42 -3.12
N ASP A 99 -4.21 22.47 -2.32
CA ASP A 99 -5.11 23.62 -2.15
C ASP A 99 -4.84 24.74 -3.16
N CYS A 100 -3.65 24.77 -3.79
CA CYS A 100 -3.20 25.82 -4.71
C CYS A 100 -2.82 25.28 -6.11
N GLY A 101 -3.83 25.09 -6.97
CA GLY A 101 -3.68 24.99 -8.43
C GLY A 101 -2.53 24.11 -8.94
N GLN A 102 -1.58 24.72 -9.67
CA GLN A 102 -0.36 24.07 -10.17
C GLN A 102 0.89 24.47 -9.37
N TYR A 103 0.76 24.71 -8.05
CA TYR A 103 1.88 25.14 -7.21
C TYR A 103 2.77 23.96 -6.82
N ASN A 104 4.08 24.04 -7.09
CA ASN A 104 5.04 22.97 -6.85
C ASN A 104 6.26 23.43 -6.04
N MET A 105 6.79 22.55 -5.18
CA MET A 105 8.04 22.78 -4.45
C MET A 105 9.01 21.60 -4.54
N CYS A 106 10.31 21.91 -4.51
CA CYS A 106 11.36 20.96 -4.18
C CYS A 106 11.46 20.77 -2.65
N SER A 107 12.07 19.66 -2.21
CA SER A 107 12.21 19.35 -0.78
C SER A 107 12.81 20.48 0.05
N THR A 108 13.81 21.21 -0.47
CA THR A 108 14.43 22.34 0.25
C THR A 108 13.43 23.45 0.57
N CYS A 109 12.52 23.80 -0.35
CA CYS A 109 11.49 24.81 -0.08
C CYS A 109 10.37 24.25 0.83
N TYR A 110 9.98 23.00 0.63
CA TYR A 110 8.95 22.35 1.44
C TYR A 110 9.35 22.25 2.92
N MET A 111 10.61 21.88 3.20
CA MET A 111 11.13 21.69 4.57
C MET A 111 11.55 23.00 5.27
N THR A 112 11.70 24.09 4.52
CA THR A 112 12.02 25.44 5.05
C THR A 112 10.80 26.37 5.09
N ASP A 113 9.61 25.80 5.27
CA ASP A 113 8.33 26.49 5.47
C ASP A 113 7.99 27.56 4.42
N LYS A 114 8.41 27.34 3.16
CA LYS A 114 7.94 28.14 2.02
C LYS A 114 6.54 27.70 1.62
N HIS A 115 5.73 28.62 1.07
CA HIS A 115 4.28 28.46 0.89
C HIS A 115 3.53 28.25 2.23
N ASP A 116 2.20 28.36 2.24
CA ASP A 116 1.42 28.20 3.48
C ASP A 116 1.65 26.81 4.11
N ILE A 117 1.85 26.79 5.43
CA ILE A 117 2.03 25.58 6.23
C ILE A 117 0.70 24.91 6.60
N HIS A 118 -0.43 25.61 6.47
CA HIS A 118 -1.78 25.06 6.67
C HIS A 118 -2.31 24.34 5.42
N HIS A 119 -1.68 24.53 4.25
CA HIS A 119 -1.99 23.77 3.05
C HIS A 119 -1.41 22.36 3.09
N SER A 120 -2.19 21.44 2.53
CA SER A 120 -1.87 20.03 2.31
C SER A 120 -1.16 19.83 0.97
N PHE A 121 -0.45 18.70 0.83
CA PHE A 121 0.43 18.47 -0.32
C PHE A 121 0.37 17.03 -0.82
N GLU A 122 0.54 16.85 -2.13
CA GLU A 122 0.92 15.60 -2.77
C GLU A 122 2.44 15.53 -2.86
N ARG A 123 3.03 14.57 -2.14
CA ARG A 123 4.42 14.17 -2.31
C ARG A 123 4.50 13.16 -3.46
N ILE A 124 5.33 13.45 -4.46
CA ILE A 124 5.56 12.60 -5.62
C ILE A 124 7.05 12.26 -5.61
N ASP A 125 7.36 11.01 -5.24
CA ASP A 125 8.74 10.61 -4.88
C ASP A 125 9.68 10.47 -6.09
N SER A 126 9.14 10.12 -7.26
CA SER A 126 9.81 10.08 -8.55
C SER A 126 8.78 10.26 -9.67
N PRO A 127 9.17 10.54 -10.94
CA PRO A 127 8.20 10.75 -12.03
C PRO A 127 7.26 9.57 -12.31
N GLN A 128 7.65 8.35 -11.90
CA GLN A 128 6.87 7.11 -12.03
C GLN A 128 6.16 6.70 -10.73
N SER A 129 6.33 7.45 -9.63
CA SER A 129 5.66 7.15 -8.36
C SER A 129 4.29 7.83 -8.31
N SER A 130 3.27 7.10 -7.87
CA SER A 130 1.96 7.67 -7.54
C SER A 130 2.09 8.79 -6.50
N ALA A 131 1.18 9.77 -6.56
CA ALA A 131 1.12 10.85 -5.58
C ALA A 131 0.67 10.32 -4.22
N VAL A 132 1.40 10.68 -3.16
CA VAL A 132 1.08 10.38 -1.76
C VAL A 132 0.72 11.68 -1.07
N ASN A 133 -0.54 11.81 -0.67
CA ASN A 133 -0.98 12.95 0.14
C ASN A 133 -0.20 12.99 1.48
N VAL A 134 0.15 14.18 1.93
CA VAL A 134 0.74 14.46 3.25
C VAL A 134 -0.04 15.63 3.89
N PRO A 135 -0.21 15.62 5.23
CA PRO A 135 -1.02 16.62 5.92
C PRO A 135 -0.35 18.01 5.90
N PRO A 136 -1.08 19.05 6.33
CA PRO A 136 -0.52 20.37 6.62
C PRO A 136 0.72 20.30 7.52
N ARG A 137 1.77 21.04 7.14
CA ARG A 137 3.00 21.19 7.95
C ARG A 137 2.75 21.84 9.31
N ALA A 138 1.65 22.60 9.44
CA ALA A 138 1.17 23.16 10.69
C ALA A 138 0.68 22.11 11.71
N ASP A 139 0.11 21.00 11.24
CA ASP A 139 -0.33 19.87 12.09
C ASP A 139 0.87 19.04 12.55
N SER A 140 1.88 18.92 11.68
CA SER A 140 3.03 18.03 11.85
C SER A 140 4.20 18.59 12.67
N LYS A 141 3.93 19.51 13.62
CA LYS A 141 4.96 20.11 14.50
C LYS A 141 5.78 19.06 15.25
N PHE A 142 5.15 17.97 15.69
CA PHE A 142 5.81 16.87 16.42
C PHE A 142 6.67 15.94 15.54
N SER A 143 6.60 16.04 14.21
CA SER A 143 7.52 15.34 13.30
C SER A 143 8.64 16.24 12.77
N ARG A 144 8.70 17.51 13.18
CA ARG A 144 9.81 18.40 12.86
C ARG A 144 11.08 17.92 13.55
N ARG A 145 12.17 17.76 12.79
CA ARG A 145 13.52 17.39 13.26
C ARG A 145 14.58 18.22 12.54
N THR A 146 15.79 18.23 13.07
CA THR A 146 16.93 18.96 12.54
C THR A 146 17.93 18.00 11.91
N ALA A 147 18.31 18.23 10.66
CA ALA A 147 19.26 17.38 9.95
C ALA A 147 20.71 17.64 10.44
N ARG A 148 21.51 16.57 10.58
CA ARG A 148 22.93 16.59 10.99
C ARG A 148 23.75 15.65 10.09
N GLY A 149 25.08 15.81 10.07
CA GLY A 149 25.98 15.05 9.20
C GLY A 149 26.82 15.98 8.33
N LEU A 150 27.10 15.58 7.09
CA LEU A 150 27.99 16.25 6.13
C LEU A 150 27.41 17.55 5.56
N PHE A 151 27.30 18.58 6.42
CA PHE A 151 26.81 19.93 6.12
C PHE A 151 27.94 20.97 6.17
N PRO A 152 27.75 22.18 5.61
CA PRO A 152 28.77 23.24 5.63
C PRO A 152 29.36 23.51 7.02
N ASN A 153 30.64 23.84 7.06
CA ASN A 153 31.51 24.01 8.23
C ASN A 153 31.87 22.75 9.02
N VAL A 154 31.24 21.59 8.78
CA VAL A 154 31.60 20.34 9.47
C VAL A 154 33.00 19.86 9.08
N GLN A 155 33.76 19.40 10.06
CA GLN A 155 35.10 18.84 9.88
C GLN A 155 35.05 17.42 9.34
N VAL A 156 35.85 17.15 8.30
CA VAL A 156 35.82 15.88 7.56
C VAL A 156 37.20 15.31 7.29
N MET A 157 37.26 14.00 7.14
CA MET A 157 38.43 13.22 6.70
C MET A 157 38.03 12.28 5.56
N ARG A 158 39.01 11.59 4.95
CA ARG A 158 38.76 10.56 3.93
C ARG A 158 37.79 9.48 4.42
N GLY A 159 36.82 9.14 3.59
CA GLY A 159 35.79 8.12 3.83
C GLY A 159 36.06 6.81 3.07
N PRO A 160 35.20 5.79 3.25
CA PRO A 160 35.45 4.43 2.77
C PRO A 160 35.53 4.28 1.24
N HIS A 161 34.98 5.22 0.46
CA HIS A 161 35.06 5.21 -1.01
C HIS A 161 36.17 6.12 -1.58
N TRP A 162 37.06 6.64 -0.74
CA TRP A 162 38.14 7.55 -1.13
C TRP A 162 39.08 6.92 -2.18
N LYS A 163 39.18 7.58 -3.34
CA LYS A 163 40.04 7.18 -4.47
C LYS A 163 41.03 8.28 -4.89
N TRP A 164 41.21 9.29 -4.05
CA TRP A 164 41.80 10.59 -4.40
C TRP A 164 43.25 10.75 -3.90
N LYS A 165 43.98 9.64 -3.80
CA LYS A 165 45.38 9.58 -3.34
C LYS A 165 45.57 10.31 -1.99
N ASN A 166 46.38 11.36 -1.95
CA ASN A 166 46.61 12.22 -0.78
C ASN A 166 46.16 13.65 -1.07
N ASP A 167 45.01 13.82 -1.74
CA ASP A 167 44.42 15.14 -2.00
C ASP A 167 44.06 15.94 -0.73
N ASP A 168 43.99 15.25 0.41
CA ASP A 168 43.80 15.73 1.78
C ASP A 168 45.10 16.03 2.53
N GLY A 169 46.25 15.62 1.99
CA GLY A 169 47.57 15.67 2.62
C GLY A 169 48.03 14.37 3.29
N GLY A 170 47.24 13.29 3.25
CA GLY A 170 47.56 12.01 3.88
C GLY A 170 46.41 11.42 4.71
N GLU A 171 46.60 10.26 5.32
CA GLU A 171 45.51 9.50 5.99
C GLU A 171 44.87 10.23 7.18
N SER A 172 45.63 11.07 7.88
CA SER A 172 45.12 11.97 8.94
C SER A 172 44.72 13.35 8.41
N GLY A 173 44.50 13.51 7.11
CA GLY A 173 44.12 14.77 6.47
C GLY A 173 42.72 15.22 6.89
N ILE A 174 42.65 16.35 7.59
CA ILE A 174 41.38 16.97 8.00
C ILE A 174 41.08 18.19 7.11
N GLY A 175 39.84 18.27 6.64
CA GLY A 175 39.28 19.43 5.96
C GLY A 175 38.00 19.91 6.63
N ALA A 176 37.35 20.91 6.03
CA ALA A 176 36.02 21.36 6.40
C ALA A 176 35.15 21.54 5.16
N ILE A 177 33.88 21.15 5.24
CA ILE A 177 32.93 21.32 4.13
C ILE A 177 32.65 22.82 3.92
N LYS A 178 32.86 23.31 2.70
CA LYS A 178 32.48 24.67 2.29
C LYS A 178 31.01 24.74 1.87
N GLU A 179 30.58 23.84 1.00
CA GLU A 179 29.24 23.82 0.42
C GLU A 179 28.89 22.42 -0.12
N ILE A 180 27.60 22.10 -0.15
CA ILE A 180 27.06 20.93 -0.87
C ILE A 180 26.91 21.30 -2.35
N CYS A 181 27.32 20.42 -3.26
CA CYS A 181 27.32 20.67 -4.70
C CYS A 181 26.73 19.50 -5.51
N THR A 182 26.52 19.73 -6.80
CA THR A 182 26.19 18.65 -7.75
C THR A 182 27.46 17.93 -8.18
N TRP A 183 27.41 16.61 -8.30
CA TRP A 183 28.47 15.77 -8.83
C TRP A 183 28.11 15.25 -10.22
N GLY A 184 29.01 15.43 -11.19
CA GLY A 184 28.76 15.09 -12.59
C GLY A 184 27.49 15.75 -13.15
N THR A 185 26.81 15.09 -14.07
CA THR A 185 25.57 15.60 -14.71
C THR A 185 24.35 15.47 -13.80
N ASN A 186 24.22 14.34 -13.09
CA ASN A 186 22.97 13.92 -12.43
C ASN A 186 23.09 13.72 -10.91
N GLY A 187 24.28 13.82 -10.31
CA GLY A 187 24.51 13.63 -8.87
C GLY A 187 24.11 14.87 -8.06
N TYR A 188 22.86 15.30 -8.18
CA TYR A 188 22.37 16.57 -7.64
C TYR A 188 22.42 16.58 -6.11
N ARG A 189 23.15 17.55 -5.52
CA ARG A 189 23.47 17.59 -4.08
C ARG A 189 24.24 16.35 -3.57
N GLY A 190 24.75 15.53 -4.49
CA GLY A 190 25.44 14.26 -4.20
C GLY A 190 26.95 14.39 -4.01
N GLY A 191 27.46 15.59 -3.77
CA GLY A 191 28.85 15.83 -3.43
C GLY A 191 29.03 17.06 -2.56
N VAL A 192 30.23 17.22 -2.02
CA VAL A 192 30.61 18.34 -1.16
C VAL A 192 31.93 18.94 -1.65
N LYS A 193 32.08 20.25 -1.49
CA LYS A 193 33.37 20.93 -1.64
C LYS A 193 34.04 21.01 -0.28
N VAL A 194 35.26 20.50 -0.15
CA VAL A 194 36.04 20.49 1.09
C VAL A 194 37.23 21.44 0.94
N VAL A 195 37.51 22.22 1.98
CA VAL A 195 38.75 22.98 2.13
C VAL A 195 39.67 22.19 3.05
N TRP A 196 40.80 21.71 2.54
CA TRP A 196 41.75 20.93 3.35
C TRP A 196 42.58 21.86 4.25
N LYS A 197 42.84 21.44 5.50
CA LYS A 197 43.64 22.25 6.43
C LYS A 197 45.13 22.28 6.06
N SER A 198 45.60 21.21 5.40
CA SER A 198 46.99 20.96 5.01
C SER A 198 47.53 21.96 3.97
N ASP A 199 46.83 22.13 2.84
CA ASP A 199 47.27 22.98 1.72
C ASP A 199 46.30 24.13 1.38
N ARG A 200 45.16 24.22 2.09
CA ARG A 200 44.05 25.17 1.82
C ARG A 200 43.40 25.00 0.44
N SER A 201 43.68 23.91 -0.27
CA SER A 201 43.03 23.60 -1.54
C SER A 201 41.54 23.34 -1.35
N VAL A 202 40.76 23.61 -2.40
CA VAL A 202 39.31 23.37 -2.44
C VAL A 202 39.02 22.32 -3.50
N LYS A 203 38.56 21.14 -3.06
CA LYS A 203 38.35 19.96 -3.91
C LYS A 203 36.95 19.38 -3.67
N ASN A 204 36.45 18.62 -4.64
CA ASN A 204 35.07 18.10 -4.64
C ASN A 204 35.08 16.59 -4.38
N TYR A 205 34.13 16.10 -3.57
CA TYR A 205 34.06 14.70 -3.12
C TYR A 205 32.63 14.16 -3.17
N ARG A 206 32.45 12.86 -3.44
CA ARG A 206 31.12 12.22 -3.53
C ARG A 206 30.53 11.97 -2.15
N VAL A 207 29.25 12.32 -2.00
CA VAL A 207 28.41 12.03 -0.82
C VAL A 207 27.02 11.66 -1.35
N GLY A 208 26.85 10.39 -1.71
CA GLY A 208 25.64 9.86 -2.33
C GLY A 208 25.67 9.79 -3.86
N ALA A 209 26.40 10.66 -4.56
CA ALA A 209 26.59 10.48 -6.00
C ALA A 209 27.36 9.16 -6.27
N GLU A 210 26.93 8.44 -7.31
CA GLU A 210 27.44 7.10 -7.65
C GLU A 210 27.22 6.03 -6.55
N GLY A 211 26.48 6.36 -5.48
CA GLY A 211 26.38 5.52 -4.27
C GLY A 211 27.58 5.64 -3.32
N CYS A 212 28.53 6.53 -3.59
CA CYS A 212 29.80 6.60 -2.85
C CYS A 212 29.83 7.67 -1.75
N ILE A 213 30.64 7.39 -0.73
CA ILE A 213 30.95 8.28 0.41
C ILE A 213 32.47 8.44 0.47
N ASP A 214 32.96 9.52 -0.13
CA ASP A 214 34.39 9.82 -0.22
C ASP A 214 34.93 10.51 1.03
N VAL A 215 34.07 11.14 1.84
CA VAL A 215 34.44 11.84 3.08
C VAL A 215 33.43 11.57 4.19
N ILE A 216 33.90 11.58 5.44
CA ILE A 216 33.13 11.33 6.66
C ILE A 216 33.46 12.38 7.73
N CYS A 217 32.55 12.60 8.69
CA CYS A 217 32.77 13.50 9.83
C CYS A 217 33.92 13.01 10.73
N VAL A 218 34.80 13.91 11.16
CA VAL A 218 35.90 13.59 12.10
C VAL A 218 35.36 13.37 13.52
N ASP A 219 34.53 14.30 14.00
CA ASP A 219 33.88 14.23 15.29
C ASP A 219 32.38 13.95 15.07
N LYS A 220 31.83 13.05 15.87
CA LYS A 220 30.42 12.64 15.85
C LYS A 220 29.49 13.69 16.50
N THR A 221 30.07 14.68 17.19
CA THR A 221 29.38 15.77 17.88
C THR A 221 29.49 17.11 17.15
N ASP A 222 30.61 17.38 16.46
CA ASP A 222 30.83 18.58 15.62
C ASP A 222 29.95 18.56 14.35
N THR A 223 28.67 18.83 14.55
CA THR A 223 27.63 18.73 13.52
C THR A 223 26.91 20.07 13.34
N ASN A 224 27.22 20.77 12.25
CA ASN A 224 26.38 21.85 11.79
C ASN A 224 25.07 21.29 11.19
N THR A 225 24.02 22.10 11.20
CA THR A 225 22.68 21.65 10.82
C THR A 225 22.42 21.80 9.32
N GLY A 226 21.69 20.84 8.75
CA GLY A 226 21.11 20.93 7.41
C GLY A 226 19.80 21.72 7.34
N GLY A 227 19.48 22.49 8.38
CA GLY A 227 18.13 22.99 8.62
C GLY A 227 17.19 21.92 9.18
N ASN A 228 15.88 22.21 9.15
CA ASN A 228 14.83 21.34 9.66
C ASN A 228 14.14 20.56 8.53
N TYR A 229 13.51 19.45 8.88
CA TYR A 229 12.68 18.61 8.01
C TYR A 229 11.51 17.98 8.78
N TYR A 230 10.49 17.51 8.06
CA TYR A 230 9.32 16.83 8.60
C TYR A 230 9.46 15.32 8.41
N CYS A 231 9.87 14.58 9.46
CA CYS A 231 10.26 13.18 9.34
C CYS A 231 9.09 12.29 8.87
N ASP A 232 7.88 12.48 9.41
CA ASP A 232 6.69 11.71 9.01
C ASP A 232 6.30 11.91 7.54
N HIS A 233 6.69 13.03 6.93
CA HIS A 233 6.35 13.36 5.55
C HIS A 233 7.31 12.71 4.54
N LEU A 234 8.48 12.25 4.98
CA LEU A 234 9.43 11.52 4.13
C LEU A 234 8.93 10.10 3.82
N PRO A 235 9.14 9.57 2.59
CA PRO A 235 8.87 8.17 2.29
C PRO A 235 9.78 7.25 3.12
N VAL A 236 9.27 6.09 3.52
CA VAL A 236 10.11 5.00 4.03
C VAL A 236 11.02 4.45 2.92
N VAL A 237 12.20 3.97 3.30
CA VAL A 237 13.05 3.17 2.40
C VAL A 237 12.39 1.81 2.23
N ASN A 238 11.91 1.50 1.03
CA ASN A 238 11.27 0.23 0.72
C ASN A 238 11.98 -0.45 -0.45
N VAL A 239 12.37 -1.71 -0.28
CA VAL A 239 12.91 -2.56 -1.36
C VAL A 239 11.90 -3.61 -1.84
N VAL A 240 10.82 -3.81 -1.07
CA VAL A 240 9.64 -4.53 -1.49
C VAL A 240 8.83 -3.65 -2.44
N ASP A 241 8.05 -4.26 -3.32
CA ASP A 241 7.11 -3.61 -4.24
C ASP A 241 6.21 -2.58 -3.50
N PRO A 242 5.99 -1.36 -4.04
CA PRO A 242 5.04 -0.40 -3.48
C PRO A 242 3.59 -0.90 -3.35
N GLU A 243 3.11 -1.80 -4.23
CA GLU A 243 1.80 -2.45 -4.05
C GLU A 243 1.81 -3.44 -2.88
N LYS A 244 3.00 -3.88 -2.48
CA LYS A 244 3.33 -4.61 -1.26
C LYS A 244 3.97 -3.69 -0.19
N ILE A 245 3.51 -2.44 -0.04
CA ILE A 245 3.52 -1.81 1.30
C ILE A 245 2.64 -2.72 2.16
N ALA A 246 3.29 -3.63 2.89
CA ALA A 246 2.70 -4.87 3.39
C ALA A 246 1.89 -4.63 4.68
N LEU A 247 0.87 -3.76 4.56
CA LEU A 247 -0.19 -3.62 5.55
C LEU A 247 -0.75 -5.00 5.86
N LYS A 248 -0.76 -5.37 7.13
CA LYS A 248 -1.23 -6.67 7.62
C LYS A 248 -2.39 -6.49 8.60
N ILE A 249 -3.08 -7.58 8.91
CA ILE A 249 -4.09 -7.59 9.98
C ILE A 249 -3.39 -7.29 11.32
N GLY A 250 -4.04 -6.51 12.18
CA GLY A 250 -3.49 -5.98 13.42
C GLY A 250 -2.67 -4.69 13.30
N ASP A 251 -2.35 -4.21 12.08
CA ASP A 251 -1.65 -2.92 11.92
C ASP A 251 -2.51 -1.74 12.41
N LYS A 252 -1.87 -0.79 13.11
CA LYS A 252 -2.47 0.51 13.45
C LYS A 252 -2.24 1.49 12.31
N VAL A 253 -3.32 2.08 11.82
CA VAL A 253 -3.36 3.03 10.70
C VAL A 253 -4.15 4.28 11.05
N ILE A 254 -3.91 5.35 10.30
CA ILE A 254 -4.77 6.55 10.27
C ILE A 254 -5.13 6.88 8.82
N VAL A 255 -6.30 7.48 8.60
CA VAL A 255 -6.58 8.19 7.34
C VAL A 255 -6.07 9.63 7.51
N ASN A 256 -4.99 9.97 6.80
CA ASN A 256 -4.29 11.25 6.97
C ASN A 256 -4.40 12.13 5.71
N LEU A 257 -5.63 12.28 5.23
CA LEU A 257 -5.97 12.95 3.97
C LEU A 257 -6.80 14.22 4.23
N PRO A 258 -6.75 15.22 3.32
CA PRO A 258 -7.81 16.22 3.22
C PRO A 258 -9.16 15.54 2.96
N LEU A 259 -10.22 15.99 3.64
CA LEU A 259 -11.57 15.42 3.56
C LEU A 259 -12.02 15.16 2.11
N LYS A 260 -11.91 16.19 1.25
CA LYS A 260 -12.26 16.11 -0.17
C LYS A 260 -11.50 15.01 -0.94
N ASN A 261 -10.22 14.82 -0.64
CA ASN A 261 -9.39 13.81 -1.31
C ASN A 261 -9.77 12.40 -0.82
N PHE A 262 -10.13 12.25 0.46
CA PHE A 262 -10.64 11.00 0.99
C PHE A 262 -12.01 10.64 0.40
N MET A 263 -12.94 11.61 0.32
CA MET A 263 -14.23 11.45 -0.36
C MET A 263 -14.06 10.95 -1.80
N GLU A 264 -13.13 11.53 -2.56
CA GLU A 264 -12.84 11.13 -3.94
C GLU A 264 -12.32 9.68 -4.03
N MET A 265 -11.39 9.30 -3.14
CA MET A 265 -10.83 7.94 -3.05
C MET A 265 -11.84 6.87 -2.61
N GLN A 266 -12.95 7.28 -1.98
CA GLN A 266 -14.02 6.42 -1.48
C GLN A 266 -15.20 6.23 -2.46
N LYS A 267 -15.22 6.92 -3.61
CA LYS A 267 -16.35 6.88 -4.55
C LYS A 267 -16.67 5.52 -5.17
N ASP A 268 -15.66 4.67 -5.36
CA ASP A 268 -15.89 3.32 -5.89
C ASP A 268 -16.54 2.44 -4.80
N PRO A 269 -17.69 1.79 -5.07
CA PRO A 269 -18.36 0.93 -4.09
C PRO A 269 -17.49 -0.17 -3.47
N ILE A 270 -16.40 -0.62 -4.12
CA ILE A 270 -15.48 -1.60 -3.50
C ILE A 270 -14.78 -1.06 -2.24
N TYR A 271 -14.69 0.26 -2.08
CA TYR A 271 -14.11 0.90 -0.89
C TYR A 271 -15.16 1.18 0.21
N GLY A 272 -16.43 0.83 -0.01
CA GLY A 272 -17.54 1.05 0.92
C GLY A 272 -18.39 2.28 0.63
N GLY A 273 -18.00 3.13 -0.33
CA GLY A 273 -18.67 4.39 -0.60
C GLY A 273 -18.28 5.50 0.40
N TRP A 274 -19.07 6.58 0.39
CA TRP A 274 -18.92 7.71 1.31
C TRP A 274 -20.23 8.01 2.04
N ASP A 275 -20.14 8.22 3.35
CA ASP A 275 -21.16 8.81 4.21
C ASP A 275 -20.52 9.79 5.22
N GLU A 276 -21.33 10.58 5.92
CA GLU A 276 -20.83 11.59 6.86
C GLU A 276 -20.19 10.98 8.13
N GLY A 277 -20.56 9.76 8.51
CA GLY A 277 -19.96 9.02 9.62
C GLY A 277 -18.55 8.55 9.32
N LEU A 278 -18.28 8.09 8.09
CA LEU A 278 -16.94 7.73 7.62
C LEU A 278 -15.93 8.91 7.72
N GLY A 279 -16.42 10.15 7.68
CA GLY A 279 -15.60 11.35 7.92
C GLY A 279 -14.90 11.37 9.28
N GLN A 280 -15.40 10.63 10.27
CA GLN A 280 -14.80 10.51 11.60
C GLN A 280 -13.46 9.75 11.57
N CYS A 281 -13.22 8.87 10.59
CA CYS A 281 -11.95 8.14 10.42
C CYS A 281 -10.74 9.04 10.14
N LEU A 282 -10.96 10.31 9.80
CA LEU A 282 -9.88 11.26 9.53
C LEU A 282 -9.09 11.58 10.80
N LYS A 283 -7.79 11.27 10.78
CA LYS A 283 -6.84 11.41 11.89
C LYS A 283 -7.12 10.50 13.11
N GLU A 284 -8.23 9.76 13.14
CA GLU A 284 -8.52 8.75 14.16
C GLU A 284 -7.72 7.45 13.90
N MET A 285 -7.21 6.80 14.95
CA MET A 285 -6.41 5.56 14.83
C MET A 285 -7.31 4.33 14.75
N GLY A 286 -7.29 3.66 13.58
CA GLY A 286 -7.96 2.38 13.37
C GLY A 286 -6.99 1.21 13.39
N THR A 287 -7.51 0.03 13.72
CA THR A 287 -6.86 -1.27 13.54
C THR A 287 -7.31 -1.88 12.21
N ILE A 288 -6.42 -2.39 11.36
CA ILE A 288 -6.84 -3.24 10.22
C ILE A 288 -7.29 -4.61 10.77
N THR A 289 -8.55 -4.99 10.53
CA THR A 289 -9.08 -6.31 10.93
C THR A 289 -9.28 -7.28 9.77
N SER A 290 -9.45 -6.80 8.53
CA SER A 290 -9.46 -7.68 7.35
C SER A 290 -9.17 -6.92 6.05
N PHE A 291 -8.85 -7.67 4.99
CA PHE A 291 -8.77 -7.15 3.62
C PHE A 291 -9.90 -7.71 2.75
N LEU A 292 -10.38 -6.91 1.80
CA LEU A 292 -11.44 -7.27 0.85
C LEU A 292 -11.02 -6.90 -0.58
N TYR A 293 -11.75 -7.45 -1.56
CA TYR A 293 -11.59 -7.16 -3.00
C TYR A 293 -10.15 -7.31 -3.52
N GLY A 294 -9.47 -8.39 -3.11
CA GLY A 294 -8.07 -8.66 -3.48
C GLY A 294 -7.06 -7.73 -2.79
N GLY A 295 -7.38 -7.21 -1.60
CA GLY A 295 -6.49 -6.30 -0.87
C GLY A 295 -6.54 -4.85 -1.35
N LYS A 296 -7.57 -4.46 -2.12
CA LYS A 296 -7.82 -3.06 -2.51
C LYS A 296 -8.44 -2.25 -1.36
N SER A 297 -9.23 -2.91 -0.53
CA SER A 297 -9.96 -2.29 0.57
C SER A 297 -9.61 -2.98 1.87
N ALA A 298 -9.47 -2.23 2.95
CA ALA A 298 -9.21 -2.75 4.28
C ALA A 298 -10.36 -2.37 5.22
N ARG A 299 -10.80 -3.32 6.04
CA ARG A 299 -11.74 -3.07 7.13
C ARG A 299 -10.95 -2.55 8.32
N LEU A 300 -11.32 -1.36 8.79
CA LEU A 300 -10.83 -0.77 10.02
C LEU A 300 -11.79 -1.05 11.17
N GLN A 301 -11.26 -1.21 12.38
CA GLN A 301 -12.00 -1.21 13.64
C GLN A 301 -11.43 -0.16 14.59
N TYR A 302 -12.30 0.55 15.29
CA TYR A 302 -11.99 1.65 16.20
C TYR A 302 -12.31 1.29 17.66
N GLU A 303 -11.78 2.06 18.62
CA GLU A 303 -11.90 1.74 20.06
C GLU A 303 -13.36 1.70 20.56
N ASP A 304 -14.29 2.44 19.95
CA ASP A 304 -15.72 2.38 20.25
C ASP A 304 -16.49 1.29 19.48
N SER A 305 -15.77 0.35 18.87
CA SER A 305 -16.28 -0.74 18.02
C SER A 305 -16.94 -0.32 16.71
N ARG A 306 -16.87 0.97 16.29
CA ARG A 306 -17.16 1.34 14.88
C ARG A 306 -16.24 0.54 13.95
N THR A 307 -16.80 0.06 12.84
CA THR A 307 -16.02 -0.53 11.76
C THR A 307 -16.33 0.15 10.43
N TRP A 308 -15.29 0.35 9.63
CA TRP A 308 -15.38 1.10 8.38
C TRP A 308 -14.60 0.38 7.29
N LEU A 309 -15.13 0.37 6.07
CA LEU A 309 -14.37 -0.08 4.90
C LEU A 309 -13.66 1.12 4.30
N VAL A 310 -12.36 0.98 4.04
CA VAL A 310 -11.50 2.08 3.60
C VAL A 310 -10.61 1.63 2.44
N ASN A 311 -10.47 2.49 1.43
CA ASN A 311 -9.48 2.35 0.37
C ASN A 311 -8.07 2.19 0.95
N ARG A 312 -7.40 1.07 0.68
CA ARG A 312 -6.09 0.75 1.27
C ARG A 312 -5.03 1.82 0.97
N MET A 313 -5.15 2.55 -0.15
CA MET A 313 -4.23 3.64 -0.50
C MET A 313 -4.44 4.92 0.33
N ALA A 314 -5.55 5.04 1.05
CA ALA A 314 -5.80 6.15 1.98
C ALA A 314 -5.15 5.93 3.37
N LEU A 315 -4.63 4.73 3.63
CA LEU A 315 -4.14 4.30 4.94
C LEU A 315 -2.65 4.60 5.13
N PHE A 316 -2.34 5.32 6.20
CA PHE A 316 -0.98 5.53 6.65
C PHE A 316 -0.75 4.68 7.89
N ARG A 317 0.13 3.67 7.78
CA ARG A 317 0.60 2.91 8.94
C ARG A 317 1.22 3.85 9.97
N LYS A 318 0.76 3.73 11.21
CA LYS A 318 1.37 4.35 12.39
C LYS A 318 2.15 3.33 13.24
N HIS A 319 1.71 2.08 13.30
CA HIS A 319 2.48 1.02 13.96
C HIS A 319 2.16 -0.37 13.38
N THR A 320 3.17 -1.23 13.34
CA THR A 320 3.07 -2.67 13.08
C THR A 320 3.59 -3.40 14.30
N PHE A 321 2.77 -4.23 14.93
CA PHE A 321 3.20 -5.00 16.09
C PHE A 321 4.11 -6.18 15.71
N SER A 322 5.07 -6.45 16.59
CA SER A 322 6.04 -7.54 16.56
C SER A 322 6.15 -8.22 17.94
N LEU A 323 6.80 -9.38 18.00
CA LEU A 323 7.13 -10.02 19.27
C LEU A 323 8.05 -9.12 20.12
N GLY A 324 7.84 -9.11 21.44
CA GLY A 324 8.54 -8.26 22.39
C GLY A 324 7.99 -6.85 22.55
N ASP A 325 7.22 -6.33 21.59
CA ASP A 325 6.77 -4.94 21.58
C ASP A 325 6.01 -4.58 22.89
N PRO A 326 6.36 -3.46 23.56
CA PRO A 326 5.68 -3.01 24.76
C PRO A 326 4.33 -2.39 24.40
N VAL A 327 3.28 -2.87 25.05
CA VAL A 327 1.89 -2.51 24.74
C VAL A 327 1.09 -2.19 25.99
N LYS A 328 0.01 -1.43 25.81
CA LYS A 328 -0.96 -1.10 26.85
C LYS A 328 -2.33 -1.62 26.48
N ILE A 329 -2.99 -2.29 27.42
CA ILE A 329 -4.36 -2.78 27.23
C ILE A 329 -5.36 -1.65 27.48
N HIS A 330 -6.40 -1.58 26.66
CA HIS A 330 -7.49 -0.61 26.82
C HIS A 330 -8.15 -0.75 28.22
N LYS A 331 -8.58 0.38 28.78
CA LYS A 331 -8.99 0.48 30.20
C LYS A 331 -10.47 0.19 30.44
N ASP A 332 -11.34 0.38 29.45
CA ASP A 332 -12.78 0.19 29.62
C ASP A 332 -13.17 -1.28 29.40
N TYR A 333 -13.69 -1.90 30.46
CA TYR A 333 -14.23 -3.26 30.48
C TYR A 333 -15.28 -3.51 29.39
N LYS A 334 -16.19 -2.57 29.14
CA LYS A 334 -17.28 -2.74 28.16
C LYS A 334 -16.73 -2.81 26.75
N VAL A 335 -15.81 -1.88 26.42
CA VAL A 335 -15.11 -1.83 25.13
C VAL A 335 -14.35 -3.12 24.88
N VAL A 336 -13.48 -3.53 25.81
CA VAL A 336 -12.66 -4.75 25.62
C VAL A 336 -13.55 -5.98 25.52
N LYS A 337 -14.60 -6.11 26.34
CA LYS A 337 -15.54 -7.25 26.27
C LYS A 337 -16.35 -7.30 24.97
N GLU A 338 -16.61 -6.18 24.33
CA GLU A 338 -17.28 -6.11 23.02
C GLU A 338 -16.31 -6.49 21.90
N LEU A 339 -15.13 -5.87 21.86
CA LEU A 339 -14.06 -6.15 20.88
C LEU A 339 -13.52 -7.59 20.96
N GLN A 340 -13.57 -8.22 22.13
CA GLN A 340 -13.19 -9.62 22.32
C GLN A 340 -14.15 -10.65 21.70
N LYS A 341 -15.33 -10.25 21.19
CA LYS A 341 -16.27 -11.19 20.55
C LYS A 341 -15.68 -11.70 19.23
N GLY A 342 -15.51 -13.03 19.13
CA GLY A 342 -14.81 -13.68 18.01
C GLY A 342 -13.30 -13.85 18.23
N HIS A 343 -12.69 -12.99 19.05
CA HIS A 343 -11.25 -12.88 19.28
C HIS A 343 -10.81 -13.65 20.54
N GLY A 344 -11.12 -14.94 20.59
CA GLY A 344 -10.93 -15.79 21.78
C GLY A 344 -11.94 -15.55 22.93
N GLY A 345 -12.75 -14.49 22.86
CA GLY A 345 -13.79 -14.19 23.85
C GLY A 345 -13.29 -13.45 25.09
N TRP A 346 -14.17 -13.32 26.09
CA TRP A 346 -13.90 -12.59 27.33
C TRP A 346 -13.99 -13.49 28.56
N ASN A 347 -12.89 -13.57 29.32
CA ASN A 347 -12.85 -14.14 30.66
C ASN A 347 -12.87 -12.99 31.69
N ASP A 348 -13.66 -13.11 32.75
CA ASP A 348 -13.76 -12.08 33.79
C ASP A 348 -12.45 -11.88 34.61
N GLU A 349 -11.49 -12.81 34.55
CA GLU A 349 -10.11 -12.55 35.03
C GLU A 349 -9.36 -11.49 34.20
N MET A 350 -9.72 -11.27 32.92
CA MET A 350 -9.09 -10.26 32.07
C MET A 350 -9.31 -8.83 32.59
N LYS A 351 -10.23 -8.62 33.54
CA LYS A 351 -10.33 -7.37 34.32
C LYS A 351 -9.00 -6.98 34.97
N HIS A 352 -8.17 -7.96 35.32
CA HIS A 352 -6.87 -7.74 35.95
C HIS A 352 -5.80 -7.24 34.96
N ALA A 353 -6.06 -7.28 33.65
CA ALA A 353 -5.18 -6.78 32.59
C ALA A 353 -5.56 -5.38 32.07
N LEU A 354 -6.82 -4.94 32.26
CA LEU A 354 -7.33 -3.67 31.74
C LEU A 354 -6.47 -2.49 32.21
N GLY A 355 -6.03 -1.65 31.26
CA GLY A 355 -5.20 -0.47 31.56
C GLY A 355 -3.75 -0.76 31.98
N LYS A 356 -3.35 -2.03 32.17
CA LYS A 356 -1.95 -2.42 32.44
C LYS A 356 -1.10 -2.38 31.17
N ASN A 357 0.22 -2.32 31.38
CA ASN A 357 1.21 -2.53 30.33
C ASN A 357 1.59 -4.02 30.28
N GLY A 358 2.07 -4.48 29.12
CA GLY A 358 2.58 -5.83 28.90
C GLY A 358 3.45 -5.91 27.64
N HIS A 359 3.85 -7.12 27.26
CA HIS A 359 4.66 -7.38 26.07
C HIS A 359 4.03 -8.45 25.19
N ILE A 360 4.09 -8.29 23.87
CA ILE A 360 3.59 -9.30 22.93
C ILE A 360 4.51 -10.53 22.93
N VAL A 361 3.95 -11.70 23.22
CA VAL A 361 4.66 -13.00 23.26
C VAL A 361 4.21 -13.98 22.16
N ARG A 362 3.09 -13.73 21.49
CA ARG A 362 2.69 -14.39 20.23
C ARG A 362 1.81 -13.45 19.42
N LEU A 363 1.93 -13.54 18.10
CA LEU A 363 0.98 -13.02 17.11
C LEU A 363 0.43 -14.24 16.34
N ASP A 364 -0.82 -14.18 15.89
CA ASP A 364 -1.38 -15.17 14.97
C ASP A 364 -1.82 -14.57 13.62
N ASN A 365 -2.38 -15.43 12.77
CA ASN A 365 -2.74 -15.11 11.38
C ASN A 365 -4.03 -14.30 11.26
N GLU A 366 -4.90 -14.33 12.27
CA GLU A 366 -6.09 -13.49 12.38
C GLU A 366 -5.76 -12.12 12.98
N GLY A 367 -4.50 -11.96 13.42
CA GLY A 367 -3.91 -10.73 13.92
C GLY A 367 -3.94 -10.62 15.44
N ASP A 368 -4.61 -11.55 16.14
CA ASP A 368 -4.75 -11.53 17.59
C ASP A 368 -3.40 -11.71 18.28
N MET A 369 -3.30 -11.11 19.47
CA MET A 369 -2.02 -10.92 20.13
C MET A 369 -2.06 -11.52 21.53
N MET A 370 -1.20 -12.50 21.78
CA MET A 370 -0.97 -12.97 23.13
C MET A 370 -0.03 -11.97 23.82
N VAL A 371 -0.56 -11.23 24.79
CA VAL A 371 0.20 -10.28 25.61
C VAL A 371 0.50 -10.92 26.96
N GLN A 372 1.77 -10.94 27.36
CA GLN A 372 2.17 -11.24 28.72
C GLN A 372 2.08 -9.98 29.58
N ILE A 373 1.36 -10.11 30.70
CA ILE A 373 1.14 -9.07 31.70
C ILE A 373 1.45 -9.70 33.05
N GLU A 374 2.51 -9.23 33.70
CA GLU A 374 3.08 -9.87 34.90
C GLU A 374 3.37 -11.36 34.59
N ASN A 375 2.83 -12.27 35.39
CA ASN A 375 3.00 -13.72 35.24
C ASN A 375 1.86 -14.41 34.47
N LYS A 376 0.92 -13.65 33.88
CA LYS A 376 -0.21 -14.20 33.09
C LYS A 376 -0.11 -13.81 31.61
N LYS A 377 -0.65 -14.64 30.74
CA LYS A 377 -0.74 -14.43 29.29
C LYS A 377 -2.21 -14.36 28.88
N TRP A 378 -2.55 -13.41 28.03
CA TRP A 378 -3.92 -13.14 27.58
C TRP A 378 -3.93 -12.91 26.07
N ILE A 379 -4.90 -13.48 25.37
CA ILE A 379 -5.14 -13.17 23.96
C ILE A 379 -6.05 -11.94 23.88
N PHE A 380 -5.72 -11.01 23.00
CA PHE A 380 -6.46 -9.77 22.79
C PHE A 380 -6.62 -9.45 21.30
N ASN A 381 -7.82 -9.00 20.92
CA ASN A 381 -8.09 -8.25 19.69
C ASN A 381 -7.13 -7.05 19.63
N PRO A 382 -6.44 -6.77 18.51
CA PRO A 382 -5.45 -5.69 18.44
C PRO A 382 -6.03 -4.28 18.66
N THR A 383 -7.34 -4.10 18.49
CA THR A 383 -8.07 -2.87 18.84
C THR A 383 -8.09 -2.63 20.35
N CYS A 384 -8.06 -3.67 21.18
CA CYS A 384 -7.89 -3.58 22.63
C CYS A 384 -6.47 -3.14 23.06
N ILE A 385 -5.54 -2.96 22.12
CA ILE A 385 -4.11 -2.79 22.37
C ILE A 385 -3.60 -1.47 21.77
N THR A 386 -2.96 -0.64 22.59
CA THR A 386 -2.22 0.54 22.15
C THR A 386 -0.71 0.26 22.23
N PRO A 387 0.10 0.53 21.19
CA PRO A 387 1.55 0.42 21.30
C PRO A 387 2.10 1.49 22.24
N ILE A 388 3.09 1.13 23.06
CA ILE A 388 3.80 2.09 23.92
C ILE A 388 5.00 2.61 23.12
N GLU A 389 4.88 3.85 22.62
CA GLU A 389 5.99 4.52 21.94
C GLU A 389 7.23 4.60 22.85
N GLY A 390 8.34 3.97 22.43
CA GLY A 390 9.56 3.73 23.22
C GLY A 390 10.37 4.97 23.65
N ASP A 391 9.80 6.15 23.56
CA ASP A 391 10.42 7.45 23.85
C ASP A 391 9.61 8.29 24.87
N ARG A 392 8.73 7.65 25.66
CA ARG A 392 7.96 8.34 26.72
C ARG A 392 8.28 7.86 28.14
N LEU A 393 8.57 6.56 28.34
CA LEU A 393 8.93 6.02 29.66
C LEU A 393 10.42 6.22 30.01
N SER A 394 11.31 6.07 29.02
CA SER A 394 12.75 6.35 29.15
C SER A 394 13.03 7.77 29.65
N ARG A 395 12.29 8.76 29.14
CA ARG A 395 12.43 10.17 29.54
C ARG A 395 11.89 10.51 30.94
N GLN A 396 11.08 9.65 31.57
CA GLN A 396 10.74 9.78 33.00
C GLN A 396 11.72 9.00 33.89
N ALA A 397 12.27 7.87 33.42
CA ALA A 397 13.30 7.13 34.15
C ALA A 397 14.62 7.93 34.25
N LEU A 398 15.13 8.46 33.13
CA LEU A 398 16.38 9.25 33.14
C LEU A 398 16.26 10.58 33.89
N ALA A 399 15.05 11.11 34.09
CA ALA A 399 14.81 12.30 34.92
C ALA A 399 14.69 11.99 36.42
N ALA A 400 14.79 10.71 36.81
CA ALA A 400 14.66 10.23 38.19
C ALA A 400 15.93 9.52 38.71
N CYS A 401 17.01 9.48 37.93
CA CYS A 401 18.28 8.84 38.29
C CYS A 401 19.52 9.73 38.07
N THR A 402 19.34 11.06 38.04
CA THR A 402 20.43 12.05 37.89
C THR A 402 20.72 12.84 39.18
N ASP A 403 20.37 12.27 40.34
CA ASP A 403 20.77 12.74 41.67
C ASP A 403 21.25 11.54 42.49
N ASN A 404 22.49 11.10 42.26
CA ASN A 404 23.50 10.86 43.31
C ASN A 404 24.81 10.25 42.78
N ASP A 405 25.87 10.58 43.51
CA ASP A 405 27.17 9.90 43.67
C ASP A 405 28.08 9.73 42.43
N ASN A 406 29.23 10.41 42.50
CA ASN A 406 30.43 10.11 41.74
C ASN A 406 31.17 8.92 42.36
N ASP A 407 31.83 8.11 41.53
CA ASP A 407 33.14 7.55 41.86
C ASP A 407 33.99 7.36 40.60
N ASP A 408 35.31 7.36 40.77
CA ASP A 408 36.29 7.21 39.67
C ASP A 408 36.76 5.75 39.55
N SER A 409 36.61 5.13 38.38
CA SER A 409 37.47 4.01 37.97
C SER A 409 37.58 3.90 36.44
N ASP A 410 38.81 4.00 35.96
CA ASP A 410 39.24 3.63 34.60
C ASP A 410 39.28 2.09 34.49
N ASP A 411 38.81 1.52 33.37
CA ASP A 411 39.29 0.24 32.84
C ASP A 411 38.72 -0.03 31.44
N THR A 412 39.50 -0.73 30.61
CA THR A 412 39.19 -1.03 29.21
C THR A 412 38.76 -2.48 29.00
N ASP A 413 37.75 -2.73 28.16
CA ASP A 413 37.82 -3.86 27.24
C ASP A 413 36.92 -3.70 25.99
N ASP A 414 37.29 -4.36 24.90
CA ASP A 414 36.69 -4.21 23.57
C ASP A 414 36.25 -5.60 23.02
N SER A 415 35.04 -6.05 23.37
CA SER A 415 34.43 -7.26 22.76
C SER A 415 32.91 -7.31 22.94
N ASP A 416 32.15 -7.17 21.85
CA ASP A 416 30.68 -7.32 21.87
C ASP A 416 30.12 -7.65 20.46
N ASP A 417 30.40 -8.86 19.96
CA ASP A 417 30.13 -9.29 18.56
C ASP A 417 29.45 -10.69 18.45
N ASP A 418 28.94 -11.26 19.56
CA ASP A 418 28.44 -12.66 19.66
C ASP A 418 27.03 -12.81 20.29
N TYR A 419 26.11 -11.88 19.99
CA TYR A 419 24.72 -11.93 20.50
C TYR A 419 23.62 -11.91 19.43
N THR A 420 23.97 -11.84 18.15
CA THR A 420 23.01 -11.77 17.02
C THR A 420 22.64 -13.13 16.45
N GLU A 421 23.60 -14.05 16.30
CA GLU A 421 23.43 -15.31 15.56
C GLU A 421 22.52 -16.32 16.29
N VAL A 422 22.52 -16.32 17.63
CA VAL A 422 21.65 -17.17 18.46
C VAL A 422 20.16 -16.81 18.26
N SER A 423 19.84 -15.56 17.90
CA SER A 423 18.46 -15.11 17.70
C SER A 423 17.86 -15.52 16.36
N GLU A 424 18.66 -15.64 15.30
CA GLU A 424 18.14 -15.98 13.96
C GLU A 424 17.92 -17.52 13.85
N ASN A 425 18.85 -18.34 14.36
CA ASN A 425 18.72 -19.82 14.36
C ASN A 425 17.48 -20.37 15.11
N LEU A 426 17.02 -19.69 16.17
CA LEU A 426 15.81 -20.08 16.89
C LEU A 426 14.52 -19.80 16.10
N ALA A 427 14.52 -18.79 15.21
CA ALA A 427 13.35 -18.45 14.41
C ALA A 427 13.07 -19.51 13.34
N ASP A 428 14.12 -19.98 12.66
CA ASP A 428 14.01 -20.98 11.60
C ASP A 428 13.60 -22.36 12.15
N PHE A 429 14.11 -22.75 13.33
CA PHE A 429 13.70 -24.01 13.99
C PHE A 429 12.18 -24.05 14.32
N PHE A 430 11.59 -22.92 14.71
CA PHE A 430 10.14 -22.83 14.92
C PHE A 430 9.34 -22.67 13.62
N TYR A 431 9.98 -22.25 12.51
CA TYR A 431 9.32 -22.13 11.21
C TYR A 431 9.02 -23.50 10.60
N ASP A 432 9.97 -24.44 10.62
CA ASP A 432 9.76 -25.79 10.12
C ASP A 432 8.72 -26.57 10.93
N LEU A 433 8.67 -26.37 12.26
CA LEU A 433 7.68 -26.99 13.15
C LEU A 433 6.23 -26.57 12.82
N LEU A 434 6.01 -25.41 12.19
CA LEU A 434 4.68 -24.91 11.82
C LEU A 434 4.13 -25.51 10.52
N GLN A 435 4.98 -26.10 9.66
CA GLN A 435 4.55 -26.61 8.36
C GLN A 435 3.70 -27.90 8.47
N GLU A 436 3.85 -28.69 9.53
CA GLU A 436 3.06 -29.92 9.70
C GLU A 436 1.56 -29.62 9.99
N GLU A 437 1.26 -28.64 10.85
CA GLU A 437 -0.13 -28.26 11.18
C GLU A 437 -0.84 -27.50 10.03
N GLN A 438 -0.10 -26.66 9.28
CA GLN A 438 -0.62 -25.84 8.17
C GLN A 438 -1.42 -26.64 7.14
N THR A 439 -0.98 -27.87 6.84
CA THR A 439 -1.58 -28.76 5.83
C THR A 439 -3.09 -29.01 6.03
N SER A 440 -3.59 -28.84 7.26
CA SER A 440 -5.00 -29.06 7.59
C SER A 440 -5.92 -27.86 7.33
N ALA A 441 -5.37 -26.64 7.40
CA ALA A 441 -6.13 -25.39 7.22
C ALA A 441 -6.23 -25.00 5.74
N ASP A 442 -5.14 -25.11 4.99
CA ASP A 442 -5.08 -24.75 3.57
C ASP A 442 -6.06 -25.56 2.71
N VAL A 443 -6.34 -26.82 3.07
CA VAL A 443 -7.32 -27.66 2.36
C VAL A 443 -8.74 -27.10 2.51
N ASN A 444 -9.12 -26.59 3.69
CA ASN A 444 -10.42 -25.95 3.90
C ASN A 444 -10.52 -24.60 3.18
N VAL A 445 -9.48 -23.76 3.26
CA VAL A 445 -9.43 -22.48 2.55
C VAL A 445 -9.50 -22.70 1.03
N SER A 446 -8.77 -23.67 0.49
CA SER A 446 -8.79 -24.03 -0.93
C SER A 446 -10.15 -24.60 -1.38
N LEU A 447 -10.84 -25.38 -0.54
CA LEU A 447 -12.17 -25.90 -0.84
C LEU A 447 -13.22 -24.78 -0.90
N ILE A 448 -13.18 -23.84 0.05
CA ILE A 448 -14.09 -22.67 0.10
C ILE A 448 -13.83 -21.73 -1.08
N ASP A 449 -12.56 -21.46 -1.41
CA ASP A 449 -12.18 -20.64 -2.56
C ASP A 449 -12.65 -21.27 -3.89
N ALA A 450 -12.45 -22.58 -4.08
CA ALA A 450 -12.94 -23.30 -5.25
C ALA A 450 -14.49 -23.30 -5.33
N ALA A 451 -15.18 -23.47 -4.20
CA ALA A 451 -16.64 -23.36 -4.12
C ALA A 451 -17.14 -21.96 -4.51
N SER A 452 -16.48 -20.90 -4.03
CA SER A 452 -16.83 -19.50 -4.36
C SER A 452 -16.69 -19.17 -5.86
N LYS A 453 -15.88 -19.94 -6.59
CA LYS A 453 -15.60 -19.81 -8.03
C LYS A 453 -16.38 -20.79 -8.91
N GLY A 454 -17.12 -21.73 -8.31
CA GLY A 454 -17.82 -22.80 -9.03
C GLY A 454 -16.88 -23.84 -9.66
N ASP A 455 -15.64 -23.99 -9.18
CA ASP A 455 -14.67 -24.94 -9.71
C ASP A 455 -14.95 -26.37 -9.21
N LEU A 456 -15.95 -26.99 -9.82
CA LEU A 456 -16.39 -28.36 -9.53
C LEU A 456 -15.27 -29.40 -9.70
N GLU A 457 -14.28 -29.16 -10.57
CA GLU A 457 -13.18 -30.09 -10.81
C GLU A 457 -12.20 -30.08 -9.63
N THR A 458 -11.81 -28.89 -9.17
CA THR A 458 -10.96 -28.73 -7.97
C THR A 458 -11.67 -29.23 -6.72
N ILE A 459 -12.96 -28.90 -6.54
CA ILE A 459 -13.77 -29.39 -5.41
C ILE A 459 -13.78 -30.91 -5.38
N ARG A 460 -14.14 -31.56 -6.51
CA ARG A 460 -14.21 -33.03 -6.62
C ARG A 460 -12.86 -33.70 -6.37
N ARG A 461 -11.77 -33.08 -6.84
CA ARG A 461 -10.40 -33.54 -6.61
C ARG A 461 -9.98 -33.46 -5.14
N LEU A 462 -10.36 -32.40 -4.41
CA LEU A 462 -10.07 -32.24 -2.98
C LEU A 462 -10.94 -33.19 -2.13
N VAL A 463 -12.24 -33.25 -2.42
CA VAL A 463 -13.22 -34.18 -1.81
C VAL A 463 -12.75 -35.63 -1.89
N ASN A 464 -12.35 -36.10 -3.08
CA ASN A 464 -11.88 -37.47 -3.27
C ASN A 464 -10.52 -37.75 -2.62
N ARG A 465 -9.72 -36.71 -2.32
CA ARG A 465 -8.39 -36.84 -1.71
C ARG A 465 -8.42 -36.82 -0.19
N TYR A 466 -9.40 -36.13 0.41
CA TYR A 466 -9.55 -35.99 1.86
C TYR A 466 -10.98 -36.35 2.33
N PRO A 467 -11.49 -37.57 2.03
CA PRO A 467 -12.89 -37.93 2.33
C PRO A 467 -13.24 -37.79 3.82
N ASN A 468 -12.29 -38.07 4.71
CA ASN A 468 -12.44 -38.00 6.17
C ASN A 468 -12.51 -36.56 6.73
N LYS A 469 -12.54 -35.53 5.88
CA LYS A 469 -12.63 -34.11 6.27
C LYS A 469 -13.95 -33.43 5.87
N ILE A 470 -14.85 -34.16 5.23
CA ILE A 470 -16.16 -33.67 4.79
C ILE A 470 -17.17 -33.96 5.90
N ASN A 471 -17.75 -32.93 6.52
CA ASN A 471 -18.89 -33.16 7.41
C ASN A 471 -20.19 -33.32 6.58
N LEU A 472 -21.05 -34.25 7.00
CA LEU A 472 -22.31 -34.60 6.34
C LEU A 472 -23.56 -34.32 7.20
N ASP A 473 -23.39 -33.69 8.36
CA ASP A 473 -24.50 -33.21 9.21
C ASP A 473 -25.28 -32.08 8.50
N TRP A 474 -26.44 -32.41 7.90
CA TRP A 474 -27.25 -31.46 7.12
C TRP A 474 -28.56 -31.01 7.81
N GLU A 475 -28.89 -31.56 8.98
CA GLU A 475 -30.12 -31.24 9.72
C GLU A 475 -29.87 -30.29 10.92
N THR A 476 -30.91 -29.53 11.30
CA THR A 476 -30.98 -28.65 12.48
C THR A 476 -30.23 -27.28 12.46
N SER A 477 -30.42 -26.47 11.41
CA SER A 477 -30.11 -25.01 11.48
C SER A 477 -31.03 -24.09 10.65
N PHE A 478 -32.34 -24.40 10.57
CA PHE A 478 -33.34 -23.56 9.89
C PHE A 478 -34.65 -23.42 10.70
N SER A 479 -34.57 -22.86 11.91
CA SER A 479 -35.76 -22.62 12.76
C SER A 479 -35.55 -21.47 13.76
N THR A 480 -35.47 -20.22 13.30
CA THR A 480 -35.55 -19.03 14.19
C THR A 480 -35.87 -17.69 13.52
N TYR A 481 -35.74 -17.55 12.19
CA TYR A 481 -35.91 -16.26 11.48
C TYR A 481 -37.03 -16.26 10.43
N ILE A 482 -38.27 -16.54 10.86
CA ILE A 482 -39.48 -16.07 10.16
C ILE A 482 -40.45 -15.53 11.22
N ASN A 483 -40.89 -14.28 11.05
CA ASN A 483 -42.07 -13.74 11.72
C ASN A 483 -42.82 -12.87 10.68
N PRO A 484 -44.14 -13.05 10.44
CA PRO A 484 -44.74 -12.67 9.16
C PRO A 484 -45.48 -11.32 9.15
N PHE A 485 -45.51 -10.68 7.98
CA PHE A 485 -46.51 -9.69 7.58
C PHE A 485 -46.96 -10.00 6.12
N PRO A 486 -48.13 -9.54 5.66
CA PRO A 486 -49.15 -10.50 5.25
C PRO A 486 -49.26 -10.76 3.75
N LEU A 487 -49.70 -11.98 3.42
CA LEU A 487 -50.11 -12.36 2.08
C LEU A 487 -51.44 -11.67 1.71
N CYS A 488 -51.44 -10.92 0.60
CA CYS A 488 -52.65 -10.67 -0.18
C CYS A 488 -52.47 -11.40 -1.52
N GLY A 489 -53.10 -12.57 -1.65
CA GLY A 489 -52.80 -13.51 -2.73
C GLY A 489 -53.65 -13.31 -3.99
N VAL A 490 -53.13 -13.81 -5.13
CA VAL A 490 -53.91 -14.08 -6.34
C VAL A 490 -53.67 -15.52 -6.75
N SER A 491 -54.75 -16.27 -6.96
CA SER A 491 -54.72 -17.65 -7.45
C SER A 491 -54.85 -17.67 -8.98
N LEU A 492 -54.05 -18.51 -9.65
CA LEU A 492 -54.19 -18.79 -11.08
C LEU A 492 -54.72 -20.22 -11.31
N THR A 493 -56.04 -20.34 -11.36
CA THR A 493 -56.70 -21.59 -11.77
C THR A 493 -56.56 -21.81 -13.27
N CYS A 494 -56.04 -22.98 -13.67
CA CYS A 494 -56.01 -23.40 -15.07
C CYS A 494 -57.44 -23.60 -15.63
N LYS A 495 -57.69 -23.09 -16.84
CA LYS A 495 -58.85 -23.45 -17.67
C LYS A 495 -58.44 -23.71 -19.11
N ARG A 496 -58.62 -24.96 -19.56
CA ARG A 496 -58.70 -25.28 -21.00
C ARG A 496 -60.01 -24.74 -21.58
N TYR A 497 -59.96 -24.26 -22.81
CA TYR A 497 -61.10 -24.22 -23.72
C TYR A 497 -60.66 -24.68 -25.11
N ALA A 498 -61.56 -25.32 -25.86
CA ALA A 498 -61.30 -25.80 -27.21
C ALA A 498 -62.62 -25.88 -28.00
N SER A 499 -62.65 -25.32 -29.21
CA SER A 499 -63.54 -25.73 -30.32
C SER A 499 -63.23 -24.97 -31.62
N HIS A 500 -63.48 -25.65 -32.76
CA HIS A 500 -63.75 -25.21 -34.14
C HIS A 500 -63.54 -23.73 -34.55
N GLY A 501 -62.96 -23.35 -35.70
CA GLY A 501 -62.85 -24.01 -37.01
C GLY A 501 -63.14 -23.00 -38.15
N ARG A 502 -62.65 -23.30 -39.37
CA ARG A 502 -62.80 -22.58 -40.67
C ARG A 502 -61.91 -21.35 -41.01
N GLU A 503 -60.99 -21.61 -41.94
CA GLU A 503 -60.81 -20.97 -43.27
C GLU A 503 -60.45 -19.47 -43.47
N SER A 504 -59.54 -19.31 -44.46
CA SER A 504 -59.25 -18.16 -45.33
C SER A 504 -58.48 -16.91 -44.82
N ASN A 505 -57.23 -16.85 -45.28
CA ASN A 505 -56.56 -15.75 -46.02
C ASN A 505 -56.17 -14.41 -45.35
N GLN A 506 -55.02 -13.93 -45.86
CA GLN A 506 -54.47 -12.57 -45.85
C GLN A 506 -53.70 -12.08 -44.60
N GLU A 507 -52.97 -10.99 -44.81
CA GLU A 507 -51.66 -10.69 -44.21
C GLU A 507 -51.73 -9.77 -42.97
N PRO A 508 -50.71 -9.75 -42.09
CA PRO A 508 -50.79 -9.05 -40.81
C PRO A 508 -50.61 -7.52 -40.94
N LEU A 509 -51.52 -6.77 -40.31
CA LEU A 509 -51.40 -5.33 -40.08
C LEU A 509 -50.76 -5.05 -38.71
N TYR A 510 -49.83 -4.09 -38.67
CA TYR A 510 -49.23 -3.60 -37.43
C TYR A 510 -50.24 -2.82 -36.58
N GLY A 511 -50.20 -3.04 -35.26
CA GLY A 511 -50.94 -2.25 -34.27
C GLY A 511 -50.09 -2.01 -33.03
N PHE A 512 -49.81 -0.74 -32.72
CA PHE A 512 -49.09 -0.34 -31.50
C PHE A 512 -50.01 -0.39 -30.27
N ILE A 513 -49.46 -0.81 -29.13
CA ILE A 513 -50.00 -0.54 -27.80
C ILE A 513 -48.83 -0.12 -26.90
N GLU A 514 -48.89 1.08 -26.34
CA GLU A 514 -47.95 1.52 -25.30
C GLU A 514 -48.25 0.80 -23.97
N LEU A 515 -47.19 0.36 -23.27
CA LEU A 515 -47.29 -0.19 -21.91
C LEU A 515 -46.18 0.40 -21.04
N SER A 516 -46.48 1.51 -20.38
CA SER A 516 -45.67 2.06 -19.29
C SER A 516 -45.93 1.28 -18.01
N TRP A 517 -44.91 0.60 -17.47
CA TRP A 517 -45.02 -0.16 -16.22
C TRP A 517 -43.86 0.10 -15.25
N PHE A 518 -44.17 -0.03 -13.97
CA PHE A 518 -43.31 0.32 -12.84
C PHE A 518 -42.15 -0.64 -12.61
N TYR A 519 -41.09 -0.14 -11.98
CA TYR A 519 -40.01 -0.94 -11.40
C TYR A 519 -40.54 -1.91 -10.32
N SER A 520 -40.09 -3.17 -10.37
CA SER A 520 -40.10 -4.09 -9.24
C SER A 520 -39.02 -5.17 -9.38
N VAL A 521 -37.93 -4.97 -8.62
CA VAL A 521 -36.99 -5.98 -8.09
C VAL A 521 -36.64 -7.19 -8.98
N ILE A 522 -35.49 -7.13 -9.65
CA ILE A 522 -34.30 -7.99 -9.44
C ILE A 522 -33.17 -7.40 -10.29
N HIS A 523 -32.09 -6.92 -9.66
CA HIS A 523 -30.89 -6.40 -10.37
C HIS A 523 -29.67 -7.28 -10.06
N VAL A 524 -29.53 -8.37 -10.80
CA VAL A 524 -28.26 -9.11 -10.91
C VAL A 524 -27.39 -8.39 -11.94
N HIS A 525 -26.40 -7.62 -11.48
CA HIS A 525 -25.56 -6.83 -12.38
C HIS A 525 -24.46 -7.67 -13.05
N TYR A 526 -24.67 -7.97 -14.33
CA TYR A 526 -23.59 -8.31 -15.26
C TYR A 526 -22.79 -7.07 -15.68
N SER A 527 -21.58 -7.30 -16.21
CA SER A 527 -20.60 -6.25 -16.56
C SER A 527 -21.12 -5.25 -17.62
N PRO A 528 -20.78 -3.94 -17.51
CA PRO A 528 -21.18 -2.91 -18.49
C PRO A 528 -20.78 -3.19 -19.94
N LEU A 529 -19.74 -3.99 -20.17
CA LEU A 529 -19.28 -4.40 -21.51
C LEU A 529 -20.35 -5.15 -22.31
N LEU A 530 -21.30 -5.81 -21.64
CA LEU A 530 -22.40 -6.55 -22.29
C LEU A 530 -23.56 -5.64 -22.73
N MET A 531 -23.62 -4.38 -22.27
CA MET A 531 -24.67 -3.44 -22.67
C MET A 531 -24.29 -2.66 -23.94
N MET A 532 -23.00 -2.38 -24.14
CA MET A 532 -22.50 -1.66 -25.33
C MET A 532 -22.65 -2.46 -26.63
N SER A 533 -22.62 -3.80 -26.57
CA SER A 533 -22.89 -4.68 -27.72
C SER A 533 -24.38 -4.75 -28.10
N PHE A 534 -25.30 -4.48 -27.17
CA PHE A 534 -26.74 -4.39 -27.48
C PHE A 534 -27.11 -3.06 -28.16
N PHE A 535 -26.56 -1.94 -27.70
CA PHE A 535 -26.85 -0.63 -28.31
C PHE A 535 -26.33 -0.49 -29.74
N THR A 536 -25.16 -1.06 -30.06
CA THR A 536 -24.63 -1.03 -31.44
C THR A 536 -25.44 -1.89 -32.42
N LEU A 537 -25.99 -3.03 -31.99
CA LEU A 537 -26.84 -3.88 -32.84
C LEU A 537 -28.25 -3.32 -33.07
N PHE A 538 -28.78 -2.52 -32.15
CA PHE A 538 -30.10 -1.89 -32.32
C PHE A 538 -30.07 -0.65 -33.24
N TRP A 539 -28.98 0.12 -33.21
CA TRP A 539 -28.85 1.34 -34.03
C TRP A 539 -28.61 1.05 -35.53
N ILE A 540 -28.00 -0.10 -35.86
CA ILE A 540 -27.72 -0.53 -37.24
C ILE A 540 -28.97 -0.99 -38.00
N ASN A 541 -30.07 -1.34 -37.31
CA ASN A 541 -31.32 -1.83 -37.93
C ASN A 541 -32.46 -0.80 -37.98
N THR A 542 -32.20 0.49 -37.70
CA THR A 542 -33.23 1.53 -37.60
C THR A 542 -32.94 2.80 -38.42
N LEU A 543 -32.06 2.72 -39.42
CA LEU A 543 -31.75 3.82 -40.35
C LEU A 543 -31.66 3.35 -41.82
N ASP A 544 -32.71 2.69 -42.31
CA ASP A 544 -32.92 2.53 -43.76
C ASP A 544 -34.42 2.54 -44.12
N THR A 545 -35.06 3.72 -43.99
CA THR A 545 -36.37 4.03 -44.58
C THR A 545 -36.64 5.53 -44.52
N THR A 546 -37.37 6.05 -45.52
CA THR A 546 -37.62 7.49 -45.82
C THR A 546 -36.38 8.27 -46.29
N GLY A 547 -36.60 9.27 -47.15
CA GLY A 547 -35.53 10.04 -47.81
C GLY A 547 -36.05 11.24 -48.59
N PHE A 548 -35.15 11.92 -49.31
CA PHE A 548 -35.30 13.27 -49.89
C PHE A 548 -35.42 14.40 -48.83
N SER A 549 -34.90 15.62 -49.02
CA SER A 549 -34.33 16.25 -50.23
C SER A 549 -33.23 17.31 -49.94
N ASN A 550 -32.43 17.58 -50.97
CA ASN A 550 -31.78 18.84 -51.37
C ASN A 550 -30.81 19.64 -50.46
N GLU A 551 -29.58 19.76 -51.00
CA GLU A 551 -28.89 21.02 -51.36
C GLU A 551 -27.76 21.64 -50.49
N ASN A 552 -26.65 21.93 -51.20
CA ASN A 552 -25.77 23.12 -51.08
C ASN A 552 -24.78 23.23 -49.88
N ILE A 553 -23.50 23.67 -50.04
CA ILE A 553 -22.68 23.99 -51.24
C ILE A 553 -21.16 24.14 -50.90
N LEU A 554 -20.25 24.07 -51.90
CA LEU A 554 -18.80 24.49 -51.92
C LEU A 554 -17.80 23.74 -50.98
N HIS A 555 -16.74 23.07 -51.48
CA HIS A 555 -15.41 23.54 -51.96
C HIS A 555 -14.41 23.93 -50.84
N HIS A 556 -13.07 23.69 -50.88
CA HIS A 556 -12.09 23.22 -51.88
C HIS A 556 -11.11 22.21 -51.19
N THR A 557 -10.65 21.07 -51.74
CA THR A 557 -9.54 20.81 -52.73
C THR A 557 -8.20 21.52 -52.40
N TYR A 558 -6.99 21.01 -52.64
CA TYR A 558 -6.37 19.91 -53.44
C TYR A 558 -4.97 19.59 -52.79
N ARG A 559 -4.03 18.69 -53.18
CA ARG A 559 -3.75 17.66 -54.24
C ARG A 559 -2.71 16.66 -53.59
N THR A 560 -1.80 15.85 -54.15
CA THR A 560 -1.23 15.41 -55.48
C THR A 560 -0.34 14.17 -55.17
N GLN A 561 -0.01 13.19 -56.04
CA GLN A 561 -0.71 12.51 -57.14
C GLN A 561 0.19 11.35 -57.70
N LEU A 562 -0.39 10.17 -57.95
CA LEU A 562 0.03 9.15 -58.97
C LEU A 562 1.32 8.31 -58.74
N PRO A 563 1.50 7.15 -59.43
CA PRO A 563 0.73 6.60 -60.58
C PRO A 563 0.05 5.21 -60.41
N TYR A 564 -0.56 4.78 -61.52
CA TYR A 564 -1.29 3.52 -61.82
C TYR A 564 -0.35 2.27 -61.80
N GLU A 565 -0.80 0.99 -61.83
CA GLU A 565 -1.80 0.32 -62.71
C GLU A 565 -2.72 -0.72 -62.01
N CYS A 566 -3.63 -1.32 -62.80
CA CYS A 566 -4.78 -2.12 -62.34
C CYS A 566 -4.63 -3.63 -62.63
N VAL A 567 -5.29 -4.50 -61.84
CA VAL A 567 -6.12 -5.65 -62.29
C VAL A 567 -6.69 -6.41 -61.07
N GLY A 568 -7.94 -6.88 -61.15
CA GLY A 568 -8.46 -8.01 -60.35
C GLY A 568 -9.18 -7.69 -59.02
N PRO A 569 -10.48 -8.02 -58.87
CA PRO A 569 -11.21 -7.84 -57.62
C PRO A 569 -11.11 -9.10 -56.72
N ASN A 570 -10.06 -9.21 -55.90
CA ASN A 570 -9.93 -10.27 -54.88
C ASN A 570 -8.91 -9.91 -53.78
N LEU A 571 -9.19 -8.87 -52.96
CA LEU A 571 -8.38 -8.60 -51.75
C LEU A 571 -9.13 -7.81 -50.65
N PHE A 572 -10.36 -8.23 -50.31
CA PHE A 572 -11.09 -7.68 -49.15
C PHE A 572 -11.68 -8.74 -48.21
N VAL A 573 -11.23 -10.00 -48.35
CA VAL A 573 -11.70 -11.15 -47.55
C VAL A 573 -10.68 -11.53 -46.47
N ASP A 574 -9.39 -11.56 -46.80
CA ASP A 574 -8.35 -12.09 -45.89
C ASP A 574 -8.06 -11.21 -44.66
N VAL A 575 -8.31 -9.90 -44.72
CA VAL A 575 -8.17 -9.01 -43.55
C VAL A 575 -9.34 -9.17 -42.56
N ALA A 576 -10.53 -9.54 -43.05
CA ALA A 576 -11.70 -9.79 -42.20
C ALA A 576 -11.65 -11.18 -41.53
N ILE A 577 -11.18 -12.21 -42.24
CA ILE A 577 -11.14 -13.58 -41.73
C ILE A 577 -10.08 -13.75 -40.63
N SER A 578 -8.92 -13.08 -40.72
CA SER A 578 -7.90 -13.13 -39.66
C SER A 578 -8.34 -12.54 -38.31
N PHE A 579 -9.38 -11.70 -38.27
CA PHE A 579 -9.90 -11.11 -37.03
C PHE A 579 -11.04 -11.91 -36.36
N LEU A 580 -11.57 -12.94 -37.03
CA LEU A 580 -12.73 -13.73 -36.56
C LEU A 580 -12.41 -15.17 -36.18
N TYR A 581 -11.17 -15.65 -36.39
CA TYR A 581 -10.81 -17.06 -36.19
C TYR A 581 -10.10 -17.40 -34.86
N THR A 582 -9.85 -16.42 -33.99
CA THR A 582 -9.07 -16.60 -32.75
C THR A 582 -9.85 -16.55 -31.44
N TYR A 583 -11.18 -16.33 -31.46
CA TYR A 583 -12.01 -16.36 -30.25
C TYR A 583 -13.35 -17.11 -30.41
N ASN A 584 -13.73 -17.83 -29.34
CA ASN A 584 -15.08 -18.28 -28.98
C ASN A 584 -15.81 -19.41 -29.74
N LEU A 585 -15.22 -20.10 -30.71
CA LEU A 585 -15.82 -21.37 -31.17
C LEU A 585 -15.89 -22.43 -30.05
N PHE A 586 -14.87 -22.47 -29.18
CA PHE A 586 -14.76 -23.44 -28.08
C PHE A 586 -15.75 -23.19 -26.92
N LEU A 587 -16.14 -21.93 -26.67
CA LEU A 587 -17.15 -21.61 -25.64
C LEU A 587 -18.56 -21.97 -26.10
N ILE A 588 -18.91 -21.69 -27.36
CA ILE A 588 -20.25 -21.95 -27.90
C ILE A 588 -20.55 -23.46 -27.90
N VAL A 589 -19.58 -24.29 -28.31
CA VAL A 589 -19.71 -25.76 -28.24
C VAL A 589 -19.86 -26.24 -26.79
N LYS A 590 -19.12 -25.67 -25.82
CA LYS A 590 -19.31 -26.01 -24.40
C LYS A 590 -20.68 -25.61 -23.86
N MET A 591 -21.19 -24.41 -24.20
CA MET A 591 -22.52 -23.99 -23.75
C MET A 591 -23.63 -24.86 -24.32
N LEU A 592 -23.58 -25.19 -25.62
CA LEU A 592 -24.54 -26.11 -26.24
C LEU A 592 -24.50 -27.51 -25.60
N TYR A 593 -23.31 -28.03 -25.27
CA TYR A 593 -23.16 -29.32 -24.60
C TYR A 593 -23.72 -29.30 -23.17
N ILE A 594 -23.54 -28.21 -22.42
CA ILE A 594 -24.12 -28.03 -21.07
C ILE A 594 -25.65 -27.94 -21.15
N CYS A 595 -26.20 -27.16 -22.09
CA CYS A 595 -27.64 -27.06 -22.28
C CYS A 595 -28.29 -28.40 -22.66
N PHE A 596 -27.66 -29.20 -23.52
CA PHE A 596 -28.18 -30.52 -23.90
C PHE A 596 -28.22 -31.50 -22.71
N ASN A 597 -27.19 -31.49 -21.86
CA ASN A 597 -27.16 -32.35 -20.67
C ASN A 597 -28.21 -31.91 -19.62
N PHE A 598 -28.40 -30.60 -19.39
CA PHE A 598 -29.42 -30.11 -18.46
C PHE A 598 -30.85 -30.50 -18.88
N ILE A 599 -31.15 -30.49 -20.18
CA ILE A 599 -32.46 -30.91 -20.72
C ILE A 599 -32.67 -32.43 -20.58
N TYR A 600 -31.60 -33.22 -20.69
CA TYR A 600 -31.68 -34.69 -20.58
C TYR A 600 -31.87 -35.17 -19.13
N VAL A 601 -31.33 -34.46 -18.14
CA VAL A 601 -31.47 -34.80 -16.71
C VAL A 601 -32.86 -34.45 -16.17
N TRP A 602 -33.52 -33.43 -16.71
CA TRP A 602 -34.85 -32.99 -16.24
C TRP A 602 -36.05 -33.71 -16.87
N THR A 603 -35.82 -34.67 -17.77
CA THR A 603 -36.89 -35.38 -18.49
C THR A 603 -37.00 -36.87 -18.17
N PHE A 604 -36.29 -37.37 -17.15
CA PHE A 604 -36.24 -38.81 -16.80
C PHE A 604 -36.33 -39.18 -15.31
N ASN A 605 -36.74 -38.24 -14.44
CA ASN A 605 -36.94 -38.49 -12.99
C ASN A 605 -38.42 -38.53 -12.55
N ASP A 606 -39.37 -38.51 -13.49
CA ASP A 606 -40.81 -38.72 -13.27
C ASP A 606 -41.28 -39.96 -14.07
N ILE A 607 -40.80 -41.15 -13.71
CA ILE A 607 -41.39 -42.49 -13.96
C ILE A 607 -40.62 -43.54 -13.14
N ASN A 608 -41.38 -44.31 -12.33
CA ASN A 608 -40.96 -45.43 -11.45
C ASN A 608 -39.95 -45.10 -10.33
#